data_AF-A0A1I5J392-F1
#
_entry.id   AF-A0A1I5J392-F1
#
_cell.length_a   1.000
_cell.length_b   1.000
_cell.length_c   1.000
_cell.angle_alpha   90.00
_cell.angle_beta   90.00
_cell.angle_gamma   90.00
#
_symmetry.space_group_name_H-M   'P 1'
#
loop_
_entity.id
_entity.type
_entity.pdbx_description
1 polymer ?
#
loop_
_entity_poly.entity_id
_entity_poly.type
_entity_poly.pdbx_seq_one_letter_code
_entity_poly.pdbx_strand_id
1 'polypeptide(L)'
;MGGIECLLLIPFIIHFGRLDKSSKWIFYFLISSIVFAVGTKVIAQIWGNNLWFYHTMYFLAFVILSLYFHAVIKYKIVRGIVLGMIFPVLAFVILDYVKLEGPNVFNSYATSLETFILMVYCAIFFYQLLRDDELVKQSVFINSLPDFWYNSGIFVYHCGYFLFSLAYSLMNFGYQGVKGSTRMTLAVTFIAGIIQLVLLYIGFTKVKKVRS
;
A
#
# COMPACT_ATOMS: atom_id res chain seq x y z
N MET A 1 -0.50 -12.30 -7.25
CA MET A 1 0.12 -12.33 -5.91
C MET A 1 -0.68 -13.09 -4.84
N GLY A 2 -1.95 -13.46 -5.08
CA GLY A 2 -2.83 -14.06 -4.05
C GLY A 2 -2.44 -15.40 -3.39
N GLY A 3 -1.27 -15.99 -3.66
CA GLY A 3 -0.81 -17.21 -2.96
C GLY A 3 0.09 -16.92 -1.77
N ILE A 4 1.00 -15.95 -1.89
CA ILE A 4 2.02 -15.65 -0.87
C ILE A 4 1.40 -14.85 0.29
N GLU A 5 0.41 -14.00 -0.01
CA GLU A 5 -0.36 -13.24 0.99
C GLU A 5 -1.11 -14.17 1.95
N CYS A 6 -1.67 -15.27 1.46
CA CYS A 6 -2.34 -16.29 2.27
C CYS A 6 -1.39 -16.93 3.29
N LEU A 7 -0.16 -17.24 2.87
CA LEU A 7 0.85 -17.83 3.76
C LEU A 7 1.26 -16.85 4.85
N LEU A 8 1.36 -15.56 4.51
CA LEU A 8 1.74 -14.51 5.44
C LEU A 8 0.63 -14.17 6.44
N LEU A 9 -0.64 -14.40 6.10
CA LEU A 9 -1.75 -14.21 7.04
C LEU A 9 -1.77 -15.22 8.18
N ILE A 10 -1.33 -16.45 7.97
CA ILE A 10 -1.35 -17.52 8.99
C ILE A 10 -0.72 -17.06 10.32
N PRO A 11 0.52 -16.54 10.34
CA PRO A 11 1.14 -16.08 11.60
C PRO A 11 0.41 -14.87 12.20
N PHE A 12 -0.11 -13.95 11.38
CA PHE A 12 -0.89 -12.80 11.86
C PHE A 12 -2.21 -13.22 12.53
N ILE A 13 -2.90 -14.24 12.00
CA ILE A 13 -4.14 -14.77 12.57
C ILE A 13 -3.85 -15.43 13.92
N ILE A 14 -2.83 -16.30 13.98
CA ILE A 14 -2.48 -17.04 15.20
C ILE A 14 -2.09 -16.08 16.35
N HIS A 15 -1.46 -14.96 16.03
CA HIS A 15 -0.98 -14.00 17.03
C HIS A 15 -1.74 -12.67 17.02
N PHE A 16 -2.98 -12.64 16.52
CA PHE A 16 -3.78 -11.41 16.40
C PHE A 16 -3.94 -10.64 17.73
N GLY A 17 -4.10 -11.36 18.85
CA GLY A 17 -4.22 -10.76 20.18
C GLY A 17 -2.95 -10.05 20.69
N ARG A 18 -1.80 -10.28 20.04
CA ARG A 18 -0.51 -9.64 20.38
C ARG A 18 -0.20 -8.43 19.51
N LEU A 19 -0.99 -8.18 18.46
CA LEU A 19 -0.77 -7.09 17.53
C LEU A 19 -1.17 -5.76 18.18
N ASP A 20 -0.27 -4.80 18.11
CA ASP A 20 -0.57 -3.41 18.43
C ASP A 20 -1.44 -2.77 17.35
N LYS A 21 -1.84 -1.52 17.58
CA LYS A 21 -2.84 -0.84 16.75
C LYS A 21 -2.38 -0.68 15.29
N SER A 22 -1.10 -0.38 15.04
CA SER A 22 -0.55 -0.26 13.69
C SER A 22 -0.47 -1.61 12.99
N SER A 23 0.04 -2.65 13.66
CA SER A 23 0.09 -4.02 13.10
C SER A 23 -1.29 -4.56 12.72
N LYS A 24 -2.36 -4.18 13.43
CA LYS A 24 -3.73 -4.53 13.06
C LYS A 24 -4.16 -3.92 11.72
N TRP A 25 -3.72 -2.72 11.39
CA TRP A 25 -3.99 -2.14 10.07
C TRP A 25 -3.24 -2.86 8.95
N ILE A 26 -2.02 -3.32 9.21
CA ILE A 26 -1.28 -4.17 8.26
C ILE A 26 -2.01 -5.51 8.07
N PHE A 27 -2.56 -6.09 9.13
CA PHE A 27 -3.40 -7.27 9.03
C PHE A 27 -4.66 -7.04 8.18
N TYR A 28 -5.38 -5.92 8.40
CA TYR A 28 -6.54 -5.56 7.57
C TYR A 28 -6.15 -5.32 6.11
N PHE A 29 -4.98 -4.72 5.87
CA PHE A 29 -4.44 -4.56 4.52
C PHE A 29 -4.20 -5.91 3.84
N LEU A 30 -3.57 -6.87 4.54
CA LEU A 30 -3.33 -8.22 4.01
C LEU A 30 -4.64 -8.98 3.72
N ILE A 31 -5.63 -8.89 4.60
CA ILE A 31 -6.97 -9.46 4.34
C ILE A 31 -7.57 -8.83 3.10
N SER A 32 -7.53 -7.50 3.00
CA SER A 32 -8.09 -6.79 1.85
C SER A 32 -7.41 -7.21 0.55
N SER A 33 -6.08 -7.39 0.53
CA SER A 33 -5.34 -7.84 -0.65
C SER A 33 -5.81 -9.21 -1.14
N ILE A 34 -6.05 -10.16 -0.24
CA ILE A 34 -6.56 -11.49 -0.62
C ILE A 34 -7.99 -11.41 -1.12
N VAL A 35 -8.86 -10.69 -0.42
CA VAL A 35 -10.25 -10.48 -0.84
C VAL A 35 -10.29 -9.86 -2.24
N PHE A 36 -9.42 -8.89 -2.49
CA PHE A 36 -9.29 -8.22 -3.78
C PHE A 36 -8.70 -9.14 -4.86
N ALA A 37 -7.71 -9.97 -4.53
CA ALA A 37 -7.14 -10.96 -5.45
C ALA A 37 -8.14 -12.07 -5.85
N VAL A 38 -9.02 -12.47 -4.94
CA VAL A 38 -10.10 -13.42 -5.23
C VAL A 38 -11.24 -12.71 -5.97
N GLY A 39 -11.65 -11.53 -5.50
CA GLY A 39 -12.74 -10.73 -6.06
C GLY A 39 -12.51 -10.38 -7.53
N THR A 40 -11.29 -9.96 -7.89
CA THR A 40 -10.91 -9.67 -9.29
C THR A 40 -11.09 -10.86 -10.21
N LYS A 41 -10.76 -12.08 -9.76
CA LYS A 41 -10.91 -13.31 -10.55
C LYS A 41 -12.39 -13.68 -10.71
N VAL A 42 -13.15 -13.63 -9.63
CA VAL A 42 -14.59 -13.94 -9.64
C VAL A 42 -15.34 -12.96 -10.53
N ILE A 43 -15.08 -11.66 -10.39
CA ILE A 43 -15.70 -10.61 -11.20
C ILE A 43 -15.32 -10.76 -12.68
N ALA A 44 -14.06 -11.06 -12.99
CA ALA A 44 -13.65 -11.31 -14.37
C ALA A 44 -14.39 -12.49 -14.99
N GLN A 45 -14.64 -13.55 -14.22
CA GLN A 45 -15.39 -14.72 -14.68
C GLN A 45 -16.88 -14.43 -14.91
N ILE A 46 -17.51 -13.58 -14.07
CA ILE A 46 -18.95 -13.30 -14.15
C ILE A 46 -19.25 -12.21 -15.19
N TRP A 47 -18.49 -11.12 -15.21
CA TRP A 47 -18.79 -9.93 -16.01
C TRP A 47 -17.85 -9.72 -17.21
N GLY A 48 -16.81 -10.55 -17.38
CA GLY A 48 -15.85 -10.44 -18.48
C GLY A 48 -14.90 -9.23 -18.40
N ASN A 49 -15.22 -8.24 -17.56
CA ASN A 49 -14.38 -7.09 -17.24
C ASN A 49 -14.37 -6.83 -15.72
N ASN A 50 -13.17 -6.71 -15.15
CA ASN A 50 -12.94 -6.42 -13.74
C ASN A 50 -12.24 -5.08 -13.51
N LEU A 51 -11.95 -4.29 -14.55
CA LEU A 51 -11.20 -3.03 -14.45
C LEU A 51 -11.91 -2.01 -13.54
N TRP A 52 -13.23 -1.90 -13.63
CA TRP A 52 -14.01 -1.06 -12.71
C TRP A 52 -13.82 -1.44 -11.23
N PHE A 53 -13.60 -2.72 -10.93
CA PHE A 53 -13.39 -3.21 -9.57
C PHE A 53 -12.01 -2.82 -9.03
N TYR A 54 -10.99 -2.71 -9.91
CA TYR A 54 -9.67 -2.22 -9.52
C TYR A 54 -9.71 -0.82 -8.92
N HIS A 55 -10.55 0.10 -9.43
CA HIS A 55 -10.70 1.43 -8.84
C HIS A 55 -11.11 1.35 -7.36
N THR A 56 -12.08 0.47 -7.06
CA THR A 56 -12.57 0.29 -5.69
C THR A 56 -11.50 -0.34 -4.81
N MET A 57 -10.76 -1.32 -5.32
CA MET A 57 -9.69 -1.99 -4.58
C MET A 57 -8.55 -1.04 -4.22
N TYR A 58 -8.05 -0.25 -5.18
CA TYR A 58 -6.93 0.66 -4.94
C TYR A 58 -7.32 1.74 -3.94
N PHE A 59 -8.51 2.33 -4.09
CA PHE A 59 -9.00 3.32 -3.14
C PHE A 59 -9.18 2.75 -1.73
N LEU A 60 -9.76 1.54 -1.59
CA LEU A 60 -9.89 0.91 -0.27
C LEU A 60 -8.54 0.57 0.35
N ALA A 61 -7.59 0.06 -0.44
CA ALA A 61 -6.22 -0.18 0.01
C ALA A 61 -5.55 1.13 0.48
N PHE A 62 -5.74 2.22 -0.26
CA PHE A 62 -5.27 3.56 0.10
C PHE A 62 -5.87 4.03 1.44
N VAL A 63 -7.17 3.83 1.67
CA VAL A 63 -7.82 4.18 2.95
C VAL A 63 -7.24 3.36 4.10
N ILE A 64 -7.10 2.05 3.95
CA ILE A 64 -6.55 1.17 5.00
C ILE A 64 -5.12 1.60 5.35
N LEU A 65 -4.28 1.87 4.34
CA LEU A 65 -2.91 2.33 4.57
C LEU A 65 -2.85 3.75 5.14
N SER A 66 -3.76 4.64 4.77
CA SER A 66 -3.89 5.96 5.41
C SER A 66 -4.23 5.85 6.89
N LEU A 67 -5.09 4.88 7.26
CA LEU A 67 -5.42 4.60 8.67
C LEU A 67 -4.23 3.99 9.43
N TYR A 68 -3.42 3.16 8.77
CA TYR A 68 -2.11 2.73 9.29
C TYR A 68 -1.20 3.95 9.58
N PHE A 69 -1.02 4.84 8.60
CA PHE A 69 -0.17 6.03 8.78
C PHE A 69 -0.68 6.99 9.84
N HIS A 70 -2.00 7.15 9.95
CA HIS A 70 -2.61 7.91 11.04
C HIS A 70 -2.32 7.31 12.43
N ALA A 71 -2.12 5.99 12.52
CA ALA A 71 -1.78 5.30 13.76
C ALA A 71 -0.29 5.41 14.13
N VAL A 72 0.63 5.41 13.15
CA VAL A 72 2.09 5.41 13.40
C VAL A 72 2.74 6.80 13.42
N ILE A 73 2.15 7.78 12.74
CA ILE A 73 2.66 9.16 12.73
C ILE A 73 2.32 9.82 14.08
N LYS A 74 3.31 10.44 14.73
CA LYS A 74 3.20 11.11 16.03
C LYS A 74 2.72 12.56 15.90
N TYR A 75 3.12 13.27 14.84
CA TYR A 75 2.81 14.69 14.64
C TYR A 75 1.31 14.94 14.37
N LYS A 76 0.62 15.63 15.29
CA LYS A 76 -0.84 15.85 15.24
C LYS A 76 -1.34 16.48 13.93
N ILE A 77 -0.64 17.49 13.41
CA ILE A 77 -1.01 18.18 12.17
C ILE A 77 -0.96 17.20 10.99
N VAL A 78 0.15 16.46 10.88
CA VAL A 78 0.35 15.48 9.82
C VAL A 78 -0.70 14.37 9.88
N ARG A 79 -1.04 13.88 11.08
CA ARG A 79 -2.12 12.90 11.26
C ARG A 79 -3.46 13.41 10.75
N GLY A 80 -3.79 14.68 11.01
CA GLY A 80 -4.98 15.34 10.47
C GLY A 80 -4.96 15.42 8.95
N ILE A 81 -3.81 15.75 8.36
CA ILE A 81 -3.62 15.77 6.90
C ILE A 81 -3.82 14.38 6.30
N VAL A 82 -3.25 13.32 6.90
CA VAL A 82 -3.41 11.94 6.42
C VAL A 82 -4.88 11.52 6.35
N LEU A 83 -5.67 11.81 7.38
CA LEU A 83 -7.12 11.54 7.35
C LEU A 83 -7.85 12.44 6.36
N GLY A 84 -7.49 13.73 6.33
CA GLY A 84 -8.09 14.72 5.44
C GLY A 84 -7.88 14.40 3.96
N MET A 85 -6.75 13.79 3.60
CA MET A 85 -6.40 13.41 2.22
C MET A 85 -7.29 12.32 1.62
N ILE A 86 -8.04 11.57 2.44
CA ILE A 86 -8.99 10.57 1.93
C ILE A 86 -10.08 11.22 1.06
N PHE A 87 -10.58 12.39 1.44
CA PHE A 87 -11.65 13.09 0.72
C PHE A 87 -11.24 13.64 -0.65
N PRO A 88 -10.13 14.41 -0.80
CA PRO A 88 -9.70 14.87 -2.12
C PRO A 88 -9.27 13.71 -3.03
N VAL A 89 -8.68 12.63 -2.48
CA VAL A 89 -8.36 11.44 -3.27
C VAL A 89 -9.63 10.76 -3.76
N LEU A 90 -10.64 10.58 -2.90
CA LEU A 90 -11.95 10.04 -3.32
C LEU A 90 -12.58 10.88 -4.43
N ALA A 91 -12.56 12.21 -4.29
CA ALA A 91 -13.06 13.11 -5.33
C ALA A 91 -12.30 12.93 -6.65
N PHE A 92 -10.98 12.74 -6.59
CA PHE A 92 -10.15 12.49 -7.77
C PHE A 92 -10.43 11.12 -8.40
N VAL A 93 -10.61 10.06 -7.60
CA VAL A 93 -10.99 8.72 -8.08
C VAL A 93 -12.34 8.76 -8.81
N ILE A 94 -13.32 9.48 -8.26
CA ILE A 94 -14.63 9.65 -8.91
C ILE A 94 -14.48 10.44 -10.22
N LEU A 95 -13.68 11.51 -10.22
CA LEU A 95 -13.41 12.30 -11.42
C LEU A 95 -12.74 11.43 -12.51
N ASP A 96 -11.77 10.61 -12.12
CA ASP A 96 -11.05 9.71 -12.99
C ASP A 96 -11.97 8.66 -13.62
N TYR A 97 -12.82 8.05 -12.78
CA TYR A 97 -13.80 7.05 -13.19
C TYR A 97 -14.88 7.60 -14.13
N VAL A 98 -15.34 8.84 -13.93
CA VAL A 98 -16.46 9.42 -14.71
C VAL A 98 -16.00 10.20 -15.93
N LYS A 99 -14.85 10.90 -15.87
CA LYS A 99 -14.45 11.88 -16.89
C LYS A 99 -13.09 11.65 -17.54
N LEU A 100 -12.11 11.05 -16.86
CA LEU A 100 -10.74 10.98 -17.38
C LEU A 100 -10.47 9.67 -18.15
N GLU A 101 -10.47 8.52 -17.46
CA GLU A 101 -10.15 7.21 -18.08
C GLU A 101 -11.39 6.33 -18.30
N GLY A 102 -12.41 6.49 -17.46
CA GLY A 102 -13.63 5.69 -17.53
C GLY A 102 -13.52 4.32 -16.83
N PRO A 103 -14.63 3.58 -16.71
CA PRO A 103 -14.72 2.35 -15.91
C PRO A 103 -14.09 1.11 -16.56
N ASN A 104 -13.79 1.16 -17.86
CA ASN A 104 -13.35 0.01 -18.66
C ASN A 104 -11.86 0.07 -18.99
N VAL A 105 -11.11 0.97 -18.38
CA VAL A 105 -9.67 1.18 -18.59
C VAL A 105 -8.97 1.06 -17.23
N PHE A 106 -7.69 0.69 -17.25
CA PHE A 106 -6.89 0.73 -16.03
C PHE A 106 -6.71 2.17 -15.55
N ASN A 107 -6.97 2.41 -14.27
CA ASN A 107 -7.03 3.72 -13.63
C ASN A 107 -5.63 4.26 -13.27
N SER A 108 -4.84 4.51 -14.31
CA SER A 108 -3.45 4.92 -14.19
C SER A 108 -3.28 6.27 -13.50
N TYR A 109 -4.20 7.23 -13.67
CA TYR A 109 -4.08 8.54 -13.03
C TYR A 109 -4.35 8.47 -11.53
N ALA A 110 -5.52 7.93 -11.15
CA ALA A 110 -5.89 7.78 -9.74
C ALA A 110 -4.88 6.92 -8.98
N THR A 111 -4.44 5.79 -9.55
CA THR A 111 -3.50 4.92 -8.87
C THR A 111 -2.11 5.55 -8.74
N SER A 112 -1.66 6.33 -9.73
CA SER A 112 -0.39 7.08 -9.61
C SER A 112 -0.44 8.11 -8.47
N LEU A 113 -1.57 8.83 -8.33
CA LEU A 113 -1.76 9.79 -7.25
C LEU A 113 -1.76 9.10 -5.88
N GLU A 114 -2.53 8.03 -5.72
CA GLU A 114 -2.62 7.26 -4.48
C GLU A 114 -1.26 6.71 -4.04
N THR A 115 -0.54 6.06 -4.97
CA THR A 115 0.79 5.51 -4.69
C THR A 115 1.81 6.59 -4.36
N PHE A 116 1.78 7.74 -5.04
CA PHE A 116 2.64 8.88 -4.73
C PHE A 116 2.37 9.43 -3.32
N ILE A 117 1.11 9.60 -2.93
CA ILE A 117 0.75 10.06 -1.58
C ILE A 117 1.23 9.07 -0.52
N LEU A 118 1.06 7.76 -0.74
CA LEU A 118 1.56 6.74 0.18
C LEU A 118 3.09 6.74 0.29
N MET A 119 3.80 6.98 -0.82
CA MET A 119 5.25 7.19 -0.79
C MET A 119 5.65 8.40 0.07
N VAL A 120 4.89 9.51 -0.03
CA VAL A 120 5.10 10.70 0.82
C VAL A 120 4.87 10.36 2.29
N TYR A 121 3.82 9.59 2.62
CA TYR A 121 3.60 9.14 4.00
C TYR A 121 4.73 8.26 4.53
N CYS A 122 5.24 7.35 3.69
CA CYS A 122 6.40 6.54 4.04
C CYS A 122 7.64 7.38 4.33
N ALA A 123 7.92 8.39 3.51
CA ALA A 123 9.05 9.28 3.67
C ALA A 123 8.92 10.12 4.95
N ILE A 124 7.72 10.64 5.24
CA ILE A 124 7.41 11.34 6.49
C ILE A 124 7.64 10.44 7.70
N PHE A 125 7.21 9.17 7.65
CA PHE A 125 7.41 8.23 8.74
C PHE A 125 8.91 7.90 8.95
N PHE A 126 9.68 7.69 7.88
CA PHE A 126 11.13 7.53 8.00
C PHE A 126 11.80 8.76 8.59
N TYR A 127 11.40 9.96 8.15
CA TYR A 127 11.90 11.21 8.71
C TYR A 127 11.58 11.36 10.19
N GLN A 128 10.38 10.96 10.61
CA GLN A 128 10.00 10.92 12.03
C GLN A 128 10.90 9.98 12.82
N LEU A 129 11.18 8.76 12.33
CA LEU A 129 12.04 7.80 13.01
C LEU A 129 13.48 8.30 13.19
N LEU A 130 14.01 9.04 12.21
CA LEU A 130 15.36 9.62 12.27
C LEU A 130 15.49 10.75 13.30
N ARG A 131 14.39 11.42 13.63
CA ARG A 131 14.34 12.56 14.57
C ARG A 131 13.77 12.22 15.94
N ASP A 132 13.55 10.94 16.20
CA ASP A 132 12.95 10.48 17.44
C ASP A 132 14.00 10.40 18.56
N ASP A 133 14.11 11.48 19.33
CA ASP A 133 15.08 11.60 20.43
C ASP A 133 14.95 10.48 21.47
N GLU A 134 13.75 9.91 21.67
CA GLU A 134 13.55 8.80 22.60
C GLU A 134 14.19 7.51 22.11
N LEU A 135 14.08 7.22 20.81
CA LEU A 135 14.72 6.04 20.21
C LEU A 135 16.24 6.15 20.25
N VAL A 136 16.77 7.35 19.97
CA VAL A 136 18.20 7.65 20.05
C VAL A 136 18.71 7.52 21.49
N LYS A 137 17.98 8.07 22.47
CA LYS A 137 18.36 8.00 23.90
C LYS A 137 18.30 6.59 24.47
N GLN A 138 17.37 5.76 24.01
CA GLN A 138 17.22 4.39 24.49
C GLN A 138 18.11 3.38 23.73
N SER A 139 18.96 3.84 22.79
CA SER A 139 19.77 2.98 21.91
C SER A 139 18.94 1.89 21.22
N VAL A 140 17.66 2.17 20.98
CA VAL A 140 16.76 1.24 20.30
C VAL A 140 17.10 1.31 18.82
N PHE A 141 17.70 0.25 18.30
CA PHE A 141 17.91 0.15 16.86
C PHE A 141 16.56 0.25 16.15
N ILE A 142 16.44 1.18 15.20
CA ILE A 142 15.21 1.43 14.44
C ILE A 142 14.73 0.14 13.74
N ASN A 143 15.67 -0.71 13.31
CA ASN A 143 15.39 -2.03 12.71
C ASN A 143 14.77 -3.06 13.68
N SER A 144 14.62 -2.73 14.96
CA SER A 144 13.93 -3.58 15.93
C SER A 144 12.44 -3.28 16.01
N LEU A 145 11.98 -2.18 15.41
CA LEU A 145 10.57 -1.77 15.40
C LEU A 145 9.81 -2.47 14.27
N PRO A 146 8.64 -3.10 14.55
CA PRO A 146 7.78 -3.67 13.51
C PRO A 146 7.42 -2.67 12.40
N ASP A 147 7.01 -1.45 12.80
CA ASP A 147 6.54 -0.41 11.88
C ASP A 147 7.61 0.06 10.90
N PHE A 148 8.91 -0.03 11.25
CA PHE A 148 10.00 0.27 10.33
C PHE A 148 10.00 -0.69 9.14
N TRP A 149 9.82 -1.98 9.40
CA TRP A 149 9.76 -3.01 8.37
C TRP A 149 8.47 -2.95 7.56
N TYR A 150 7.34 -2.69 8.24
CA TYR A 150 6.06 -2.46 7.57
C TYR A 150 6.14 -1.30 6.59
N ASN A 151 6.66 -0.15 7.04
CA ASN A 151 6.84 1.03 6.21
C ASN A 151 7.79 0.77 5.04
N SER A 152 8.89 0.06 5.28
CA SER A 152 9.86 -0.30 4.23
C SER A 152 9.22 -1.15 3.13
N GLY A 153 8.41 -2.13 3.52
CA GLY A 153 7.67 -2.96 2.55
C GLY A 153 6.67 -2.16 1.73
N ILE A 154 5.85 -1.34 2.40
CA ILE A 154 4.88 -0.45 1.76
C ILE A 154 5.58 0.50 0.78
N PHE A 155 6.68 1.12 1.20
CA PHE A 155 7.43 2.06 0.38
C PHE A 155 7.99 1.41 -0.90
N VAL A 156 8.65 0.25 -0.78
CA VAL A 156 9.21 -0.46 -1.93
C VAL A 156 8.12 -0.85 -2.93
N TYR A 157 6.99 -1.38 -2.44
CA TYR A 157 5.87 -1.72 -3.30
C TYR A 157 5.34 -0.51 -4.07
N HIS A 158 5.06 0.60 -3.39
CA HIS A 158 4.51 1.78 -4.04
C HIS A 158 5.50 2.46 -4.99
N CYS A 159 6.81 2.41 -4.73
CA CYS A 159 7.81 2.83 -5.71
C CYS A 159 7.72 2.01 -7.01
N GLY A 160 7.67 0.68 -6.91
CA GLY A 160 7.53 -0.20 -8.08
C GLY A 160 6.21 0.02 -8.82
N TYR A 161 5.12 0.11 -8.07
CA TYR A 161 3.77 0.28 -8.61
C TYR A 161 3.57 1.67 -9.25
N PHE A 162 4.13 2.73 -8.66
CA PHE A 162 4.10 4.08 -9.22
C PHE A 162 4.79 4.13 -10.60
N LEU A 163 5.97 3.49 -10.73
CA LEU A 163 6.66 3.40 -12.02
C LEU A 163 5.84 2.65 -13.07
N PHE A 164 5.14 1.58 -12.67
CA PHE A 164 4.23 0.86 -13.56
C PHE A 164 3.06 1.74 -14.02
N SER A 165 2.40 2.40 -13.08
CA SER A 165 1.24 3.26 -13.35
C SER A 165 1.62 4.44 -14.24
N LEU A 166 2.77 5.06 -13.99
CA LEU A 166 3.31 6.15 -14.81
C LEU A 166 3.66 5.67 -16.23
N ALA A 167 4.32 4.52 -16.38
CA ALA A 167 4.65 3.96 -17.69
C ALA A 167 3.38 3.67 -18.51
N TYR A 168 2.33 3.15 -17.87
CA TYR A 168 1.04 2.89 -18.51
C TYR A 168 0.38 4.20 -18.96
N SER A 169 0.36 5.22 -18.10
CA SER A 169 -0.19 6.54 -18.41
C SER A 169 0.52 7.19 -19.62
N LEU A 170 1.85 7.16 -19.66
CA LEU A 170 2.63 7.69 -20.78
C LEU A 170 2.35 6.95 -22.10
N MET A 171 2.10 5.64 -22.06
CA MET A 171 1.65 4.89 -23.24
C MET A 171 0.30 5.39 -23.76
N ASN A 172 -0.66 5.67 -22.87
CA ASN A 172 -1.97 6.18 -23.24
C ASN A 172 -1.89 7.56 -23.90
N PHE A 173 -0.91 8.38 -23.53
CA PHE A 173 -0.60 9.65 -24.21
C PHE A 173 0.10 9.51 -25.58
N GLY A 174 0.30 8.28 -26.08
CA GLY A 174 0.81 8.03 -27.42
C GLY A 174 2.33 7.83 -27.52
N TYR A 175 3.05 7.77 -26.40
CA TYR A 175 4.49 7.47 -26.40
C TYR A 175 4.75 5.97 -26.69
N GLN A 176 4.91 5.63 -27.98
CA GLN A 176 5.08 4.24 -28.45
C GLN A 176 6.37 3.55 -27.98
N GLY A 177 7.39 4.31 -27.56
CA GLY A 177 8.65 3.77 -27.02
C GLY A 177 8.53 3.04 -25.68
N VAL A 178 7.35 3.10 -25.04
CA VAL A 178 7.12 2.60 -23.67
C VAL A 178 6.50 1.19 -23.66
N LYS A 179 6.16 0.60 -24.81
CA LYS A 179 5.57 -0.76 -24.90
C LYS A 179 6.43 -1.85 -24.24
N GLY A 180 7.75 -1.80 -24.42
CA GLY A 180 8.69 -2.69 -23.74
C GLY A 180 8.84 -2.37 -22.25
N SER A 181 8.71 -1.08 -21.89
CA SER A 181 8.81 -0.59 -20.51
C SER A 181 7.68 -1.12 -19.62
N THR A 182 6.44 -1.19 -20.11
CA THR A 182 5.29 -1.63 -19.28
C THR A 182 5.37 -3.09 -18.82
N ARG A 183 5.93 -3.99 -19.64
CA ARG A 183 6.19 -5.38 -19.20
C ARG A 183 7.30 -5.44 -18.14
N MET A 184 8.33 -4.62 -18.30
CA MET A 184 9.44 -4.54 -17.36
C MET A 184 8.99 -3.92 -16.03
N THR A 185 8.20 -2.84 -16.05
CA THR A 185 7.66 -2.21 -14.85
C THR A 185 6.64 -3.11 -14.15
N LEU A 186 5.90 -3.95 -14.89
CA LEU A 186 5.06 -4.99 -14.29
C LEU A 186 5.90 -6.02 -13.54
N ALA A 187 7.01 -6.49 -14.12
CA ALA A 187 7.93 -7.41 -13.45
C ALA A 187 8.55 -6.77 -12.18
N VAL A 188 8.95 -5.49 -12.27
CA VAL A 188 9.41 -4.71 -11.11
C VAL A 188 8.35 -4.65 -10.02
N THR A 189 7.08 -4.47 -10.38
CA THR A 189 5.96 -4.46 -9.42
C THR A 189 5.80 -5.80 -8.71
N PHE A 190 5.94 -6.92 -9.43
CA PHE A 190 5.90 -8.26 -8.82
C PHE A 190 7.07 -8.47 -7.85
N ILE A 191 8.28 -8.08 -8.23
CA ILE A 191 9.46 -8.16 -7.36
C ILE A 191 9.24 -7.29 -6.11
N ALA A 192 8.76 -6.06 -6.30
CA ALA A 192 8.51 -5.11 -5.22
C ALA A 192 7.47 -5.64 -4.23
N GLY A 193 6.39 -6.29 -4.70
CA GLY A 193 5.41 -6.88 -3.79
C GLY A 193 5.91 -8.16 -3.10
N ILE A 194 6.81 -8.96 -3.72
CA ILE A 194 7.48 -10.05 -3.00
C ILE A 194 8.35 -9.48 -1.87
N ILE A 195 9.12 -8.43 -2.15
CA ILE A 195 9.94 -7.74 -1.15
C ILE A 195 9.05 -7.16 -0.05
N GLN A 196 7.93 -6.52 -0.40
CA GLN A 196 6.96 -6.04 0.58
C GLN A 196 6.52 -7.16 1.51
N LEU A 197 6.08 -8.30 0.99
CA LEU A 197 5.64 -9.43 1.81
C LEU A 197 6.75 -9.92 2.73
N VAL A 198 7.98 -10.08 2.23
CA VAL A 198 9.13 -10.46 3.07
C VAL A 198 9.34 -9.45 4.20
N LEU A 199 9.30 -8.15 3.91
CA LEU A 199 9.49 -7.10 4.92
C LEU A 199 8.32 -7.05 5.91
N LEU A 200 7.07 -7.27 5.47
CA LEU A 200 5.91 -7.39 6.36
C LEU A 200 6.08 -8.58 7.31
N TYR A 201 6.58 -9.71 6.83
CA TYR A 201 6.87 -10.85 7.68
C TYR A 201 7.97 -10.56 8.70
N ILE A 202 9.07 -9.92 8.27
CA ILE A 202 10.13 -9.51 9.20
C ILE A 202 9.57 -8.58 10.28
N GLY A 203 8.77 -7.57 9.92
CA GLY A 203 8.12 -6.67 10.87
C GLY A 203 7.26 -7.43 11.89
N PHE A 204 6.48 -8.40 11.42
CA PHE A 204 5.69 -9.28 12.28
C PHE A 204 6.55 -10.05 13.30
N THR A 205 7.69 -10.61 12.89
CA THR A 205 8.59 -11.32 13.84
C THR A 205 9.14 -10.41 14.95
N LYS A 206 9.12 -9.10 14.76
CA LYS A 206 9.57 -8.10 15.74
C LYS A 206 8.46 -7.67 16.71
N VAL A 207 7.20 -8.09 16.51
CA VAL A 207 6.08 -7.73 17.38
C VAL A 207 6.29 -8.33 18.78
N LYS A 208 6.64 -7.48 19.74
CA LYS A 208 6.79 -7.87 21.15
C LYS A 208 5.41 -8.02 21.78
N LYS A 209 5.26 -8.99 22.69
CA LYS A 209 4.01 -9.25 23.42
C LYS A 209 3.62 -7.96 24.17
N VAL A 210 2.44 -7.41 23.90
CA VAL A 210 1.84 -6.39 24.76
C VAL A 210 1.71 -7.01 26.14
N ARG A 211 2.51 -6.54 27.11
CA ARG A 211 2.27 -6.83 28.53
C ARG A 211 1.01 -6.04 28.89
N SER A 212 -0.13 -6.73 28.89
CA SER A 212 -1.31 -6.28 29.62
C SER A 212 -1.01 -6.27 31.11
#